data_AF-A0A5D0VDU2-F1
#
_entry.id   AF-A0A5D0VDU2-F1
#
_cell.length_a   1.000
_cell.length_b   1.000
_cell.length_c   1.000
_cell.angle_alpha   90.00
_cell.angle_beta   90.00
_cell.angle_gamma   90.00
#
_symmetry.space_group_name_H-M   'P 1'
#
loop_
_entity.id
_entity.type
_entity.pdbx_description
1 polymer ?
#
loop_
_entity_poly.entity_id
_entity_poly.type
_entity_poly.pdbx_seq_one_letter_code
_entity_poly.pdbx_strand_id
1 'polypeptide(L)'
;MLKSSVSAKLVTVFCLLLFVSISVGYLTLSMLNRVGEQGNAVGARLAPLGDAAMEIKLTATHAHLLFEVIMSGDAGESIDEVWDLLNETKFYANAILNGGSNEEGSFYPTQSA
;
A
#
# COMPACT_ATOMS: atom_id res chain seq x y z
N MET A 1 -36.59 49.84 5.27
CA MET A 1 -35.61 49.40 4.26
C MET A 1 -34.29 50.10 4.54
N LEU A 2 -33.30 49.43 5.16
CA LEU A 2 -32.02 50.06 5.50
C LEU A 2 -31.27 50.44 4.21
N LYS A 3 -31.01 51.73 4.03
CA LYS A 3 -30.26 52.27 2.89
C LYS A 3 -28.76 52.03 3.14
N SER A 4 -28.28 50.83 2.81
CA SER A 4 -26.86 50.47 2.89
C SER A 4 -26.02 51.42 2.05
N SER A 5 -24.99 52.05 2.64
CA SER A 5 -24.00 52.84 1.90
C SER A 5 -23.24 51.94 0.92
N VAL A 6 -22.67 52.54 -0.12
CA VAL A 6 -21.88 51.83 -1.14
C VAL A 6 -20.71 51.06 -0.50
N SER A 7 -20.08 51.65 0.52
CA SER A 7 -19.01 51.02 1.30
C SER A 7 -19.47 49.73 2.00
N ALA A 8 -20.65 49.73 2.64
CA ALA A 8 -21.17 48.54 3.30
C ALA A 8 -21.46 47.39 2.33
N LYS A 9 -21.96 47.69 1.12
CA LYS A 9 -22.15 46.67 0.06
C LYS A 9 -20.83 46.07 -0.38
N LEU A 10 -19.82 46.92 -0.57
CA LEU A 10 -18.47 46.50 -0.97
C LEU A 10 -17.86 45.55 0.08
N VAL A 11 -17.95 45.91 1.37
CA VAL A 11 -17.45 45.10 2.48
C VAL A 11 -18.16 43.75 2.55
N THR A 12 -19.49 43.70 2.38
CA THR A 12 -20.24 42.43 2.36
C THR A 12 -19.76 41.50 1.26
N VAL A 13 -19.49 42.03 0.06
CA VAL A 13 -18.96 41.24 -1.06
C VAL A 13 -17.57 40.70 -0.74
N PHE A 14 -16.67 41.53 -0.20
CA PHE A 14 -15.34 41.07 0.22
C PHE A 14 -15.39 40.01 1.33
N CYS A 15 -16.26 40.17 2.33
CA CYS A 15 -16.47 39.15 3.36
C CYS A 15 -16.98 37.83 2.79
N LEU A 16 -17.91 37.88 1.82
CA LEU A 16 -18.39 36.68 1.13
C LEU A 16 -17.28 35.99 0.35
N LEU A 17 -16.46 36.74 -0.38
CA LEU A 17 -15.32 36.18 -1.12
C LEU A 17 -14.30 35.53 -0.18
N LEU A 18 -13.98 36.18 0.94
CA LEU A 18 -13.10 35.61 1.96
C LEU A 18 -13.69 34.33 2.56
N PHE A 19 -14.99 34.32 2.88
CA PHE A 19 -15.66 33.15 3.41
C PHE A 19 -15.60 31.96 2.43
N VAL A 20 -15.84 32.21 1.14
CA VAL A 20 -15.72 31.19 0.08
C VAL A 20 -14.28 30.69 -0.01
N SER A 21 -13.30 31.59 -0.02
CA SER A 21 -11.87 31.23 -0.10
C SER A 21 -11.42 30.35 1.08
N ILE A 22 -11.81 30.70 2.30
CA ILE A 22 -11.52 29.91 3.51
C ILE A 22 -12.20 28.53 3.44
N SER A 23 -13.46 28.48 3.00
CA SER A 23 -14.21 27.23 2.90
C SER A 23 -13.58 26.27 1.89
N VAL A 24 -13.14 26.79 0.74
CA VAL A 24 -12.41 26.00 -0.27
C VAL A 24 -11.08 25.52 0.30
N GLY A 25 -10.30 26.40 0.94
CA GLY A 25 -9.03 26.01 1.57
C GLY A 25 -9.20 24.91 2.60
N TYR A 26 -10.23 24.99 3.45
CA TYR A 26 -10.56 23.96 4.43
C TYR A 26 -10.91 22.62 3.77
N LEU A 27 -11.76 22.65 2.72
CA LEU A 27 -12.10 21.45 1.96
C LEU A 27 -10.88 20.81 1.30
N THR A 28 -9.99 21.61 0.71
CA THR A 28 -8.75 21.14 0.10
C THR A 28 -7.85 20.44 1.11
N LEU A 29 -7.63 21.04 2.28
CA LEU A 29 -6.81 20.43 3.34
C LEU A 29 -7.41 19.11 3.85
N SER A 30 -8.74 19.06 4.00
CA SER A 30 -9.44 17.84 4.41
C SER A 30 -9.29 16.72 3.38
N MET A 31 -9.44 17.03 2.09
CA MET A 31 -9.24 16.05 1.02
C MET A 31 -7.79 15.59 0.92
N LEU A 32 -6.83 16.51 1.08
CA LEU A 32 -5.41 16.18 1.04
C LEU A 32 -5.03 15.17 2.13
N ASN A 33 -5.54 15.35 3.35
CA ASN A 33 -5.31 14.41 4.45
C ASN A 33 -5.89 13.02 4.14
N ARG A 34 -7.12 12.96 3.60
CA ARG A 34 -7.74 11.68 3.21
C ARG A 34 -6.98 10.96 2.12
N VAL A 35 -6.49 11.68 1.11
CA VAL A 35 -5.65 11.10 0.05
C VAL A 35 -4.34 10.60 0.62
N GLY A 36 -3.72 11.31 1.57
CA GLY A 36 -2.51 10.86 2.26
C GLY A 36 -2.73 9.56 3.05
N GLU A 37 -3.81 9.48 3.84
CA GLU A 37 -4.15 8.27 4.59
C GLU A 37 -4.43 7.07 3.68
N GLN A 38 -5.20 7.27 2.60
CA GLN A 38 -5.48 6.22 1.62
C GLN A 38 -4.22 5.81 0.86
N GLY A 39 -3.37 6.77 0.49
CA GLY A 39 -2.09 6.50 -0.14
C GLY A 39 -1.19 5.64 0.74
N ASN A 40 -1.14 5.91 2.05
CA ASN A 40 -0.41 5.09 3.01
C ASN A 40 -1.03 3.68 3.14
N ALA A 41 -2.35 3.58 3.22
CA ALA A 41 -3.04 2.28 3.28
C ALA A 41 -2.76 1.41 2.05
N VAL A 42 -2.80 1.99 0.84
CA VAL A 42 -2.54 1.25 -0.39
C VAL A 42 -1.05 0.97 -0.57
N GLY A 43 -0.22 2.00 -0.47
CA GLY A 43 1.21 1.92 -0.79
C GLY A 43 2.04 1.19 0.26
N ALA A 44 1.83 1.46 1.55
CA ALA A 44 2.65 0.87 2.60
C ALA A 44 2.06 -0.43 3.18
N ARG A 45 0.74 -0.64 3.09
CA ARG A 45 0.09 -1.80 3.72
C ARG A 45 -0.40 -2.84 2.70
N LEU A 46 -1.08 -2.42 1.63
CA LEU A 46 -1.68 -3.37 0.69
C LEU A 46 -0.72 -3.80 -0.43
N ALA A 47 0.08 -2.88 -0.99
CA ALA A 47 1.00 -3.20 -2.07
C ALA A 47 2.04 -4.25 -1.68
N PRO A 48 2.72 -4.17 -0.50
CA PRO A 48 3.64 -5.23 -0.07
C PRO A 48 2.96 -6.58 0.15
N LEU A 49 1.69 -6.59 0.57
CA LEU A 49 0.93 -7.85 0.71
C LEU A 49 0.61 -8.50 -0.64
N GLY A 50 0.32 -7.70 -1.66
CA GLY A 50 0.16 -8.18 -3.03
C GLY A 50 1.46 -8.75 -3.60
N ASP A 51 2.58 -8.11 -3.28
CA ASP A 51 3.92 -8.54 -3.66
C ASP A 51 4.31 -9.85 -2.98
N ALA A 52 4.13 -9.96 -1.66
CA ALA A 52 4.32 -11.21 -0.92
C ALA A 52 3.48 -12.37 -1.50
N ALA A 53 2.26 -12.11 -1.95
CA ALA A 53 1.43 -13.11 -2.59
C ALA A 53 1.95 -13.54 -3.97
N MET A 54 2.65 -12.66 -4.69
CA MET A 54 3.34 -12.96 -5.94
C MET A 54 4.61 -13.77 -5.68
N GLU A 55 5.40 -13.39 -4.67
CA GLU A 55 6.61 -14.10 -4.28
C GLU A 55 6.32 -15.53 -3.80
N ILE A 56 5.23 -15.75 -3.06
CA ILE A 56 4.77 -17.12 -2.72
C ILE A 56 4.57 -17.96 -3.98
N LYS A 57 3.91 -17.41 -5.01
CA LYS A 57 3.64 -18.16 -6.25
C LYS A 57 4.93 -18.42 -7.02
N LEU A 58 5.81 -17.43 -7.09
CA LEU A 58 7.09 -17.52 -7.79
C LEU A 58 7.97 -18.59 -7.15
N THR A 59 8.27 -18.44 -5.87
CA THR A 59 9.18 -19.31 -5.12
C THR A 59 8.64 -20.74 -5.01
N ALA A 60 7.34 -20.93 -4.74
CA ALA A 60 6.75 -22.26 -4.68
C ALA A 60 6.75 -22.98 -6.03
N THR A 61 6.48 -22.25 -7.12
CA THR A 61 6.51 -22.83 -8.47
C THR A 61 7.95 -23.15 -8.88
N HIS A 62 8.91 -22.29 -8.53
CA HIS A 62 10.31 -22.56 -8.80
C HIS A 62 10.81 -23.79 -8.04
N ALA A 63 10.49 -23.90 -6.75
CA ALA A 63 10.81 -25.07 -5.94
C ALA A 63 10.20 -26.35 -6.55
N HIS A 64 8.96 -26.26 -7.02
CA HIS A 64 8.28 -27.38 -7.68
C HIS A 64 9.00 -27.82 -8.96
N LEU A 65 9.32 -26.90 -9.86
CA LEU A 65 10.03 -27.20 -11.12
C LEU A 65 11.43 -27.77 -10.86
N LEU A 66 12.18 -27.16 -9.95
CA LEU A 66 13.52 -27.62 -9.59
C LEU A 66 13.49 -29.04 -9.00
N PHE A 67 12.50 -29.32 -8.16
CA PHE A 67 12.28 -30.65 -7.63
C PHE A 67 11.96 -31.68 -8.74
N GLU A 68 11.18 -31.32 -9.76
CA GLU A 68 10.94 -32.19 -10.91
C GLU A 68 12.22 -32.50 -11.69
N VAL A 69 13.09 -31.52 -11.87
CA VAL A 69 14.40 -31.69 -12.54
C VAL A 69 15.27 -32.68 -11.76
N ILE A 70 15.39 -32.52 -10.44
CA ILE A 70 16.14 -33.44 -9.57
C ILE A 70 15.57 -34.87 -9.67
N MET A 71 14.24 -35.01 -9.60
CA MET A 71 13.57 -36.30 -9.69
C MET A 71 13.71 -36.97 -11.06
N SER A 72 13.94 -36.20 -12.12
CA SER A 72 14.22 -36.71 -13.47
C SER A 72 15.62 -37.31 -13.63
N GLY A 73 16.48 -37.17 -12.60
CA GLY A 73 17.82 -37.73 -12.56
C GLY A 73 18.93 -36.79 -13.02
N ASP A 74 18.63 -35.49 -13.16
CA ASP A 74 19.66 -34.48 -13.38
C ASP A 74 20.43 -34.21 -12.07
N ALA A 75 21.75 -34.34 -12.13
CA ALA A 75 22.66 -34.16 -10.99
C ALA A 75 23.24 -32.73 -10.92
N GLY A 76 22.89 -31.85 -11.87
CA GLY A 76 23.33 -30.45 -11.87
C GLY A 76 22.64 -29.57 -10.83
N GLU A 77 21.46 -29.98 -10.35
CA GLU A 77 20.61 -29.19 -9.46
C GLU A 77 20.70 -29.64 -8.00
N SER A 78 20.54 -28.69 -7.06
CA SER A 78 20.67 -28.93 -5.63
C SER A 78 19.32 -29.02 -4.92
N ILE A 79 19.15 -30.03 -4.06
CA ILE A 79 17.99 -30.11 -3.17
C ILE A 79 17.97 -29.00 -2.11
N ASP A 80 19.13 -28.44 -1.76
CA ASP A 80 19.22 -27.35 -0.78
C ASP A 80 18.54 -26.08 -1.32
N GLU A 81 18.64 -25.82 -2.64
CA GLU A 81 17.98 -24.68 -3.28
C GLU A 81 16.45 -24.81 -3.24
N VAL A 82 15.91 -26.04 -3.38
CA VAL A 82 14.47 -26.29 -3.19
C VAL A 82 14.04 -25.91 -1.77
N TRP A 83 14.83 -26.25 -0.76
CA TRP A 83 14.52 -25.91 0.64
C TRP A 83 14.60 -24.42 0.91
N ASP A 84 15.58 -23.72 0.33
CA ASP A 84 15.71 -22.28 0.45
C ASP A 84 14.50 -21.56 -0.18
N LEU A 85 14.09 -21.97 -1.38
CA LEU A 85 12.88 -21.45 -2.03
C LEU A 85 11.62 -21.69 -1.18
N LEU A 86 11.47 -22.88 -0.59
CA LEU A 86 10.33 -23.18 0.29
C LEU A 86 10.36 -22.40 1.61
N ASN A 87 11.55 -22.14 2.16
CA ASN A 87 11.72 -21.29 3.33
C ASN A 87 11.31 -19.84 3.03
N GLU A 88 11.66 -19.35 1.84
CA GLU A 88 11.25 -18.04 1.36
C GLU A 88 9.73 -17.96 1.12
N THR A 89 9.13 -18.95 0.46
CA THR A 89 7.66 -19.07 0.35
C THR A 89 6.99 -19.00 1.73
N LYS A 90 7.53 -19.74 2.70
CA LYS A 90 7.02 -19.78 4.07
C LYS A 90 7.16 -18.42 4.76
N PHE A 91 8.26 -17.71 4.53
CA PHE A 91 8.44 -16.36 5.06
C PHE A 91 7.33 -15.44 4.55
N TYR A 92 7.11 -15.34 3.24
CA TYR A 92 6.08 -14.45 2.68
C TYR A 92 4.66 -14.84 3.12
N ALA A 93 4.36 -16.14 3.22
CA ALA A 93 3.09 -16.60 3.75
C ALA A 93 2.87 -16.17 5.21
N ASN A 94 3.92 -16.25 6.03
CA ASN A 94 3.89 -15.79 7.40
C ASN A 94 3.81 -14.25 7.49
N ALA A 95 4.53 -13.54 6.62
CA ALA A 95 4.52 -12.08 6.55
C ALA A 95 3.11 -11.53 6.27
N ILE A 96 2.32 -12.21 5.45
CA ILE A 96 0.91 -11.86 5.22
C ILE A 96 0.09 -11.97 6.51
N LEU A 97 0.31 -13.02 7.31
CA LEU A 97 -0.50 -13.30 8.52
C LEU A 97 -0.07 -12.48 9.74
N ASN A 98 1.24 -12.40 9.98
CA ASN A 98 1.80 -11.88 11.23
C ASN A 98 2.67 -10.63 11.01
N GLY A 99 2.86 -10.19 9.76
CA GLY A 99 3.84 -9.19 9.40
C GLY A 99 5.26 -9.77 9.36
N GLY A 100 6.20 -8.96 8.93
CA GLY A 100 7.60 -9.37 8.83
C GLY A 100 8.45 -8.33 8.11
N SER A 101 9.76 -8.56 8.06
CA SER A 101 10.68 -7.72 7.32
C SER A 101 11.82 -8.55 6.75
N ASN A 102 12.22 -8.25 5.53
CA ASN A 102 13.36 -8.84 4.82
C ASN A 102 14.11 -7.75 4.03
N GLU A 103 14.92 -8.16 3.06
CA GLU A 103 15.67 -7.24 2.20
C GLU A 103 14.78 -6.41 1.26
N GLU A 104 13.59 -6.89 0.89
CA GLU A 104 12.63 -6.16 0.04
C GLU A 104 11.87 -5.07 0.81
N GLY A 105 11.66 -5.27 2.10
CA GLY A 105 11.07 -4.25 2.95
C GLY A 105 10.31 -4.80 4.14
N SER A 106 9.26 -4.06 4.53
CA SER A 106 8.42 -4.38 5.69
C SER A 106 7.00 -4.70 5.25
N PHE A 107 6.46 -5.77 5.81
CA PHE A 107 5.12 -6.26 5.58
C PHE A 107 4.30 -6.05 6.84
N TYR A 108 3.18 -5.33 6.70
CA TYR A 108 2.18 -5.25 7.76
C TYR A 108 1.21 -6.44 7.63
N PRO A 109 0.78 -7.05 8.74
CA PRO A 109 -0.17 -8.15 8.68
C PRO A 109 -1.48 -7.73 8.01
N THR A 110 -2.08 -8.68 7.31
CA THR A 110 -3.41 -8.51 6.73
C THR A 110 -4.43 -8.20 7.82
N GLN A 111 -5.41 -7.35 7.49
CA GLN A 111 -6.54 -7.04 8.38
C GLN A 111 -7.71 -8.01 8.18
N SER A 112 -7.57 -8.96 7.27
CA SER A 112 -8.64 -9.91 6.89
C SER A 112 -8.45 -11.31 7.49
N ALA A 113 -7.49 -11.48 8.41
CA ALA A 113 -7.21 -12.74 9.10
C ALA A 113 -8.21 -13.02 10.23
#